data_AF-A0A4P5Y0Q2-F1
#
_entry.id   AF-A0A4P5Y0Q2-F1
#
_cell.length_a   1.000
_cell.length_b   1.000
_cell.length_c   1.000
_cell.angle_alpha   90.00
_cell.angle_beta   90.00
_cell.angle_gamma   90.00
#
_symmetry.space_group_name_H-M   'P 1'
#
loop_
_entity.id
_entity.type
_entity.pdbx_description
1 polymer ?
#
loop_
_entity_poly.entity_id
_entity_poly.type
_entity_poly.pdbx_seq_one_letter_code
_entity_poly.pdbx_strand_id
1 'polypeptide(L)'
;MLGDHALAAEVRAIPMTPCWAVLAAFDERVEAAWDGAFVHGSPLVWVARNSSKPGRDGSHDCWVLHASPEWSAAHQDVDRDTVKATLLSAFARITAAATLNPIHLDAHRWLFSATPLSVDRLVLFDDDTGLVVCGDWLAGGRVEGAFRSGVAAAGCILRQCGISLDEQLPTRNPARNSDS
;
A
#
# COMPACT_ATOMS: atom_id res chain seq x y z
N MET A 1 5.82 22.41 -2.48
CA MET A 1 5.73 21.25 -3.40
C MET A 1 6.39 21.66 -4.72
N LEU A 2 7.67 21.37 -4.92
CA LEU A 2 8.60 21.63 -6.07
C LEU A 2 8.55 22.96 -6.87
N GLY A 3 7.53 23.81 -6.77
CA GLY A 3 7.43 25.08 -7.50
C GLY A 3 7.59 24.89 -9.01
N ASP A 4 8.48 25.69 -9.58
CA ASP A 4 8.88 25.70 -10.99
C ASP A 4 10.15 24.89 -11.26
N HIS A 5 10.61 24.08 -10.29
CA HIS A 5 11.77 23.20 -10.46
C HIS A 5 11.56 22.24 -11.65
N ALA A 6 12.62 21.95 -12.42
CA ALA A 6 12.53 21.12 -13.63
C ALA A 6 11.89 19.75 -13.38
N LEU A 7 12.24 19.10 -12.26
CA LEU A 7 11.64 17.83 -11.82
C LEU A 7 10.12 17.91 -11.53
N ALA A 8 9.55 19.09 -11.30
CA ALA A 8 8.13 19.23 -10.97
C ALA A 8 7.22 18.76 -12.12
N ALA A 9 7.61 19.03 -13.38
CA ALA A 9 6.86 18.59 -14.54
C ALA A 9 6.85 17.06 -14.66
N GLU A 10 8.00 16.43 -14.40
CA GLU A 10 8.13 14.97 -14.43
C GLU A 10 7.29 14.31 -13.33
N VAL A 11 7.38 14.80 -12.10
CA VAL A 11 6.58 14.27 -10.97
C VAL A 11 5.07 14.41 -11.22
N ARG A 12 4.62 15.56 -11.74
CA ARG A 12 3.19 15.79 -12.04
C ARG A 12 2.66 14.91 -13.17
N ALA A 13 3.52 14.44 -14.07
CA ALA A 13 3.12 13.58 -15.18
C ALA A 13 2.84 12.14 -14.75
N ILE A 14 3.18 11.75 -13.52
CA ILE A 14 2.98 10.39 -13.03
C ILE A 14 1.52 10.19 -12.60
N PRO A 15 0.75 9.35 -13.32
CA PRO A 15 -0.62 9.08 -12.94
C PRO A 15 -0.66 8.22 -11.68
N MET A 16 -1.60 8.56 -10.81
CA MET A 16 -1.89 7.80 -9.60
C MET A 16 -3.35 7.37 -9.63
N THR A 17 -3.61 6.10 -9.33
CA THR A 17 -4.95 5.52 -9.28
C THR A 17 -5.50 5.52 -7.86
N PRO A 18 -6.78 5.89 -7.66
CA PRO A 18 -7.41 5.81 -6.35
C PRO A 18 -7.75 4.36 -5.99
N CYS A 19 -7.89 4.10 -4.69
CA CYS A 19 -8.34 2.81 -4.16
C CYS A 19 -9.30 3.02 -2.98
N TRP A 20 -10.49 2.43 -3.09
CA TRP A 20 -11.38 2.26 -1.96
C TRP A 20 -11.07 0.95 -1.23
N ALA A 21 -11.00 1.01 0.10
CA ALA A 21 -10.89 -0.16 0.97
C ALA A 21 -11.98 -0.12 2.04
N VAL A 22 -12.64 -1.25 2.28
CA VAL A 22 -13.60 -1.44 3.38
C VAL A 22 -13.00 -2.37 4.42
N LEU A 23 -13.11 -1.97 5.68
CA LEU A 23 -12.73 -2.76 6.85
C LEU A 23 -14.01 -3.26 7.50
N ALA A 24 -14.14 -4.58 7.67
CA ALA A 24 -15.30 -5.21 8.28
C ALA A 24 -14.86 -6.10 9.44
N ALA A 25 -15.51 -6.01 10.59
CA ALA A 25 -15.30 -6.93 11.71
C ALA A 25 -16.62 -7.63 12.05
N PHE A 26 -16.54 -8.91 12.40
CA PHE A 26 -17.68 -9.75 12.76
C PHE A 26 -17.42 -10.43 14.12
N ASP A 27 -18.47 -10.60 14.92
CA ASP A 27 -18.40 -11.41 16.15
C ASP A 27 -18.18 -12.89 15.82
N GLU A 28 -18.87 -13.38 14.80
CA GLU A 28 -18.76 -14.75 14.32
C GLU A 28 -17.87 -14.85 13.09
N ARG A 29 -17.22 -16.00 12.94
CA ARG A 29 -16.35 -16.25 11.79
C ARG A 29 -17.18 -16.28 10.50
N VAL A 30 -16.76 -15.51 9.50
CA VAL A 30 -17.30 -15.61 8.15
C VAL A 30 -16.84 -16.94 7.53
N GLU A 31 -17.82 -17.74 7.12
CA GLU A 31 -17.63 -19.00 6.40
C GLU A 31 -16.99 -18.74 5.04
N ALA A 32 -15.67 -18.93 4.99
CA ALA A 32 -14.87 -18.85 3.79
C ALA A 32 -13.74 -19.87 3.90
N ALA A 33 -13.57 -20.72 2.89
CA ALA A 33 -12.53 -21.74 2.84
C ALA A 33 -11.10 -21.18 2.65
N TRP A 34 -10.97 -19.86 2.62
CA TRP A 34 -9.76 -19.11 2.36
C TRP A 34 -9.67 -17.93 3.33
N ASP A 35 -8.44 -17.48 3.55
CA ASP A 35 -8.13 -16.28 4.33
C ASP A 35 -7.75 -15.09 3.44
N GLY A 36 -7.72 -15.28 2.12
CA GLY A 36 -7.59 -14.21 1.15
C GLY A 36 -7.87 -14.70 -0.25
N ALA A 37 -8.36 -13.81 -1.10
CA ALA A 37 -8.73 -14.15 -2.47
C ALA A 37 -8.55 -12.96 -3.41
N PHE A 38 -8.07 -13.25 -4.61
CA PHE A 38 -8.22 -12.36 -5.76
C PHE A 38 -9.61 -12.55 -6.34
N VAL A 39 -10.27 -11.44 -6.65
CA VAL A 39 -11.65 -11.44 -7.11
C VAL A 39 -11.72 -10.81 -8.50
N HIS A 40 -12.42 -11.47 -9.42
CA HIS A 40 -12.60 -11.01 -10.79
C HIS A 40 -14.09 -10.79 -11.09
N GLY A 41 -14.40 -9.89 -12.05
CA GLY A 41 -15.78 -9.58 -12.41
C GLY A 41 -16.61 -9.04 -11.24
N SER A 42 -15.97 -8.25 -10.37
CA SER A 42 -16.54 -7.73 -9.13
C SER A 42 -16.00 -6.33 -8.87
N PRO A 43 -16.71 -5.47 -8.09
CA PRO A 43 -16.13 -4.27 -7.51
C PRO A 43 -14.87 -4.54 -6.67
N LEU A 44 -14.74 -5.75 -6.11
CA LEU A 44 -13.58 -6.19 -5.35
C LEU A 44 -12.48 -6.74 -6.27
N VAL A 45 -11.22 -6.47 -5.94
CA VAL A 45 -10.04 -7.07 -6.59
C VAL A 45 -9.27 -7.99 -5.63
N TRP A 46 -9.28 -7.67 -4.34
CA TRP A 46 -8.57 -8.41 -3.31
C TRP A 46 -9.33 -8.34 -2.00
N VAL A 47 -9.42 -9.47 -1.30
CA VAL A 47 -9.95 -9.53 0.07
C VAL A 47 -8.98 -10.33 0.94
N ALA A 48 -8.86 -9.95 2.20
CA ALA A 48 -8.01 -10.65 3.16
C ALA A 48 -8.63 -10.67 4.55
N ARG A 49 -8.62 -11.84 5.18
CA ARG A 49 -8.92 -12.04 6.59
C ARG A 49 -7.73 -11.48 7.36
N ASN A 50 -7.92 -10.32 7.97
CA ASN A 50 -6.90 -9.63 8.72
C ASN A 50 -6.57 -10.36 10.03
N SER A 51 -7.56 -11.01 10.65
CA SER A 51 -7.39 -11.77 11.90
C SER A 51 -6.54 -13.05 11.74
N SER A 52 -6.34 -13.58 10.53
CA SER A 52 -5.46 -14.74 10.30
C SER A 52 -3.98 -14.38 10.17
N LYS A 53 -3.64 -13.09 10.09
CA LYS A 53 -2.24 -12.65 9.96
C LYS A 53 -1.47 -12.90 11.27
N PRO A 54 -0.19 -13.29 11.22
CA PRO A 54 0.61 -13.56 12.42
C PRO A 54 0.60 -12.40 13.43
N GLY A 55 0.40 -12.72 14.70
CA GLY A 55 0.41 -11.74 15.80
C GLY A 55 -0.83 -10.87 15.92
N ARG A 56 -1.92 -11.18 15.21
CA ARG A 56 -3.20 -10.47 15.35
C ARG A 56 -4.09 -11.08 16.43
N ASP A 57 -4.88 -10.20 17.06
CA ASP A 57 -5.97 -10.62 17.92
C ASP A 57 -7.06 -11.30 17.07
N GLY A 58 -7.43 -12.52 17.47
CA GLY A 58 -8.44 -13.35 16.83
C GLY A 58 -9.81 -13.30 17.52
N SER A 59 -10.01 -12.38 18.47
CA SER A 59 -11.27 -12.19 19.19
C SER A 59 -12.46 -11.89 18.27
N HIS A 60 -12.21 -11.24 17.13
CA HIS A 60 -13.21 -10.93 16.11
C HIS A 60 -12.69 -11.31 14.73
N ASP A 61 -13.59 -11.70 13.82
CA ASP A 61 -13.23 -12.02 12.45
C ASP A 61 -13.12 -10.73 11.62
N CYS A 62 -11.90 -10.22 11.46
CA CYS A 62 -11.64 -8.97 10.76
C CYS A 62 -11.26 -9.22 9.30
N TRP A 63 -11.84 -8.45 8.38
CA TRP A 63 -11.60 -8.51 6.95
C TRP A 63 -11.26 -7.13 6.37
N VAL A 64 -10.37 -7.11 5.39
CA VAL A 64 -10.10 -5.95 4.54
C VAL A 64 -10.49 -6.29 3.11
N LEU A 65 -11.30 -5.42 2.51
CA LEU A 65 -11.89 -5.57 1.19
C LEU A 65 -11.39 -4.43 0.29
N HIS A 66 -10.52 -4.74 -0.67
CA HIS A 66 -10.00 -3.76 -1.63
C HIS A 66 -10.86 -3.76 -2.89
N ALA A 67 -11.34 -2.58 -3.27
CA ALA A 67 -11.99 -2.37 -4.54
C ALA A 67 -10.97 -2.40 -5.70
N SER A 68 -11.45 -2.74 -6.89
CA SER A 68 -10.63 -2.67 -8.10
C SER A 68 -10.23 -1.22 -8.42
N PRO A 69 -9.09 -0.99 -9.09
CA PRO A 69 -8.71 0.35 -9.55
C PRO A 69 -9.78 0.99 -10.45
N GLU A 70 -10.37 0.22 -11.36
CA GLU A 70 -11.40 0.69 -12.29
C GLU A 70 -12.66 1.10 -11.55
N TRP A 71 -13.12 0.28 -10.59
CA TRP A 71 -14.29 0.60 -9.79
C TRP A 71 -14.02 1.82 -8.91
N SER A 72 -12.85 1.89 -8.28
CA SER A 72 -12.46 3.00 -7.41
C SER A 72 -12.37 4.33 -8.17
N ALA A 73 -11.85 4.33 -9.40
CA ALA A 73 -11.81 5.52 -10.25
C ALA A 73 -13.21 5.98 -10.64
N ALA A 74 -14.09 5.05 -11.03
CA ALA A 74 -15.48 5.36 -11.39
C ALA A 74 -16.33 5.86 -10.20
N HIS A 75 -15.98 5.47 -8.97
CA HIS A 75 -16.70 5.80 -7.74
C HIS A 75 -15.84 6.65 -6.80
N GLN A 76 -14.92 7.45 -7.34
CA GLN A 76 -13.96 8.19 -6.54
C GLN A 76 -14.67 9.06 -5.50
N ASP A 77 -15.67 9.83 -5.91
CA ASP A 77 -16.36 10.83 -5.06
C ASP A 77 -17.69 10.34 -4.48
N VAL A 78 -17.91 9.03 -4.48
CA VAL A 78 -19.06 8.41 -3.81
C VAL A 78 -18.89 8.48 -2.30
N ASP A 79 -20.00 8.63 -1.57
CA ASP A 79 -19.99 8.68 -0.12
C ASP A 79 -19.58 7.33 0.51
N ARG A 80 -19.05 7.38 1.73
CA ARG A 80 -18.52 6.19 2.41
C ARG A 80 -19.59 5.14 2.70
N ASP A 81 -20.84 5.54 2.95
CA ASP A 81 -21.90 4.60 3.31
C ASP A 81 -22.29 3.75 2.08
N THR A 82 -22.39 4.39 0.91
CA THR A 82 -22.61 3.70 -0.36
C THR A 82 -21.46 2.74 -0.70
N VAL A 83 -20.20 3.15 -0.49
CA VAL A 83 -19.03 2.28 -0.71
C VAL A 83 -19.06 1.08 0.23
N LYS A 84 -19.30 1.30 1.53
CA LYS A 84 -19.43 0.24 2.54
C LYS A 84 -20.47 -0.79 2.13
N ALA A 85 -21.69 -0.34 1.81
CA ALA A 85 -22.78 -1.22 1.41
C ALA A 85 -22.43 -2.02 0.14
N THR A 86 -21.85 -1.37 -0.86
CA THR A 86 -21.52 -2.00 -2.14
C THR A 86 -20.44 -3.08 -1.99
N LEU A 87 -19.34 -2.77 -1.31
CA LEU A 87 -18.24 -3.73 -1.15
C LEU A 87 -18.60 -4.86 -0.17
N LEU A 88 -19.41 -4.58 0.86
CA LEU A 88 -19.93 -5.64 1.75
C LEU A 88 -20.87 -6.58 1.00
N SER A 89 -21.75 -6.05 0.13
CA SER A 89 -22.62 -6.87 -0.72
C SER A 89 -21.82 -7.73 -1.70
N ALA A 90 -20.78 -7.16 -2.33
CA ALA A 90 -19.88 -7.92 -3.18
C ALA A 90 -19.13 -9.02 -2.41
N PHE A 91 -18.75 -8.76 -1.15
CA PHE A 91 -18.12 -9.74 -0.27
C PHE A 91 -19.06 -10.88 0.11
N ALA A 92 -20.30 -10.57 0.50
CA ALA A 92 -21.33 -11.58 0.79
C ALA A 92 -21.56 -12.53 -0.39
N ARG A 93 -21.55 -12.00 -1.62
CA ARG A 93 -21.73 -12.80 -2.84
C ARG A 93 -20.58 -13.81 -3.05
N ILE A 94 -19.33 -13.43 -2.77
CA ILE A 94 -18.18 -14.34 -2.98
C ILE A 94 -18.00 -15.35 -1.84
N THR A 95 -18.56 -15.08 -0.66
CA THR A 95 -18.62 -16.04 0.45
C THR A 95 -19.91 -16.87 0.46
N ALA A 96 -20.79 -16.67 -0.54
CA ALA A 96 -22.11 -17.29 -0.62
C ALA A 96 -23.01 -17.07 0.62
N ALA A 97 -22.76 -15.99 1.36
CA ALA A 97 -23.58 -15.59 2.50
C ALA A 97 -24.85 -14.88 2.01
N ALA A 98 -26.01 -15.20 2.59
CA ALA A 98 -27.25 -14.48 2.30
C ALA A 98 -27.16 -13.03 2.76
N THR A 99 -26.63 -12.81 3.97
CA THR A 99 -26.39 -11.50 4.57
C THR A 99 -25.14 -11.55 5.44
N LEU A 100 -24.39 -10.46 5.49
CA LEU A 100 -23.29 -10.25 6.42
C LEU A 100 -23.61 -9.06 7.33
N ASN A 101 -23.51 -9.26 8.64
CA ASN A 101 -23.83 -8.26 9.66
C ASN A 101 -22.57 -7.94 10.48
N PRO A 102 -21.70 -7.03 9.99
CA PRO A 102 -20.50 -6.66 10.71
C PRO A 102 -20.84 -5.83 11.96
N ILE A 103 -20.15 -6.10 13.06
CA ILE A 103 -20.19 -5.27 14.28
C ILE A 103 -19.44 -3.95 14.10
N HIS A 104 -18.55 -3.89 13.10
CA HIS A 104 -17.82 -2.69 12.72
C HIS A 104 -17.62 -2.66 11.20
N LEU A 105 -17.89 -1.51 10.59
CA LEU A 105 -17.74 -1.31 9.16
C LEU A 105 -17.26 0.11 8.87
N ASP A 106 -16.09 0.24 8.25
CA ASP A 106 -15.52 1.52 7.85
C ASP A 106 -14.99 1.47 6.41
N ALA A 107 -14.82 2.64 5.79
CA ALA A 107 -14.27 2.77 4.45
C ALA A 107 -13.20 3.86 4.39
N HIS A 108 -12.11 3.56 3.71
CA HIS A 108 -11.02 4.49 3.45
C HIS A 108 -10.79 4.67 1.94
N ARG A 109 -10.54 5.92 1.53
CA ARG A 109 -10.22 6.30 0.15
C ARG A 109 -8.78 6.78 0.04
N TRP A 110 -7.94 5.97 -0.59
CA TRP A 110 -6.58 6.33 -0.95
C TRP A 110 -6.59 6.98 -2.33
N LEU A 111 -6.46 8.30 -2.43
CA LEU A 111 -6.46 8.99 -3.74
C LEU A 111 -5.22 8.67 -4.58
N PHE A 112 -4.08 8.43 -3.93
CA PHE A 112 -2.80 8.16 -4.56
C PHE A 112 -2.29 6.77 -4.14
N SER A 113 -3.04 5.72 -4.50
CA SER A 113 -2.78 4.37 -3.98
C SER A 113 -1.68 3.61 -4.72
N ALA A 114 -1.59 3.80 -6.03
CA ALA A 114 -0.66 3.10 -6.91
C ALA A 114 -0.50 3.88 -8.21
N THR A 115 0.52 3.54 -8.99
CA THR A 115 0.65 3.99 -10.37
C THR A 115 0.47 2.80 -11.32
N PRO A 116 -0.22 2.96 -12.47
CA PRO A 116 -0.29 1.91 -13.49
C PRO A 116 1.02 1.79 -14.28
N LEU A 117 1.94 2.75 -14.13
CA LEU A 117 3.22 2.74 -14.82
C LEU A 117 4.18 1.75 -14.17
N SER A 118 4.93 1.03 -15.01
CA SER A 118 6.07 0.22 -14.56
C SER A 118 7.37 0.94 -14.90
N VAL A 119 7.83 1.78 -13.97
CA VAL A 119 9.11 2.51 -14.07
C VAL A 119 10.12 1.87 -13.11
N ASP A 120 11.39 1.73 -13.55
CA ASP A 120 12.51 1.27 -12.70
C ASP A 120 13.69 2.26 -12.81
N ARG A 121 13.40 3.53 -12.49
CA ARG A 121 14.39 4.63 -12.48
C ARG A 121 15.02 4.83 -11.10
N LEU A 122 14.37 4.28 -10.05
CA LEU A 122 14.73 4.41 -8.63
C LEU A 122 14.68 5.84 -8.07
N VAL A 123 15.25 6.86 -8.72
CA VAL A 123 15.23 8.25 -8.25
C VAL A 123 15.19 9.25 -9.40
N LEU A 124 14.67 10.45 -9.12
CA LEU A 124 14.98 11.65 -9.89
C LEU A 124 16.02 12.44 -9.10
N PHE A 125 17.10 12.87 -9.74
CA PHE A 125 18.16 13.63 -9.08
C PHE A 125 18.52 14.85 -9.90
N ASP A 126 18.64 15.98 -9.23
CA ASP A 126 19.18 17.22 -9.74
C ASP A 126 20.53 17.47 -9.06
N ASP A 127 21.62 17.25 -9.81
CA ASP A 127 22.99 17.36 -9.31
C ASP A 127 23.36 18.80 -8.92
N ASP A 128 22.77 19.81 -9.56
CA ASP A 128 23.10 21.21 -9.33
C ASP A 128 22.56 21.70 -7.98
N THR A 129 21.34 21.27 -7.64
CA THR A 129 20.66 21.65 -6.39
C THR A 129 20.85 20.62 -5.27
N GLY A 130 21.29 19.41 -5.61
CA GLY A 130 21.32 18.27 -4.69
C GLY A 130 19.93 17.72 -4.36
N LEU A 131 18.89 18.09 -5.10
CA LEU A 131 17.52 17.65 -4.86
C LEU A 131 17.30 16.23 -5.38
N VAL A 132 16.87 15.34 -4.49
CA VAL A 132 16.47 13.96 -4.83
C VAL A 132 14.96 13.77 -4.62
N VAL A 133 14.29 13.18 -5.60
CA VAL A 133 12.91 12.69 -5.49
C VAL A 133 12.92 11.17 -5.53
N CYS A 134 12.23 10.55 -4.56
CA CYS A 134 12.10 9.10 -4.43
C CYS A 134 10.64 8.73 -4.14
N GLY A 135 10.30 7.48 -4.42
CA GLY A 135 8.96 6.93 -4.23
C GLY A 135 8.82 5.57 -4.90
N ASP A 136 7.82 4.81 -4.46
CA ASP A 136 7.45 3.53 -5.05
C ASP A 136 7.09 3.64 -6.53
N TRP A 137 6.48 4.76 -6.94
CA TRP A 137 6.09 5.05 -8.32
C TRP A 137 7.27 5.18 -9.30
N LEU A 138 8.51 5.34 -8.81
CA LEU A 138 9.73 5.29 -9.63
C LEU A 138 10.35 3.88 -9.73
N ALA A 139 9.81 2.92 -8.99
CA ALA A 139 10.46 1.63 -8.73
C ALA A 139 9.45 0.47 -8.63
N GLY A 140 8.47 0.43 -9.55
CA GLY A 140 7.55 -0.71 -9.68
C GLY A 140 6.34 -0.73 -8.73
N GLY A 141 6.04 0.37 -8.03
CA GLY A 141 4.75 0.61 -7.37
C GLY A 141 4.43 -0.30 -6.18
N ARG A 142 5.46 -0.85 -5.51
CA ARG A 142 5.33 -1.75 -4.36
C ARG A 142 6.24 -1.30 -3.21
N VAL A 143 6.03 -1.88 -2.03
CA VAL A 143 6.85 -1.62 -0.84
C VAL A 143 8.35 -1.82 -1.10
N GLU A 144 8.72 -2.89 -1.81
CA GLU A 144 10.11 -3.15 -2.23
C GLU A 144 10.67 -2.00 -3.08
N GLY A 145 9.86 -1.50 -4.01
CA GLY A 145 10.18 -0.35 -4.84
C GLY A 145 10.43 0.91 -4.02
N ALA A 146 9.51 1.22 -3.10
CA ALA A 146 9.65 2.34 -2.18
C ALA A 146 10.98 2.29 -1.41
N PHE A 147 11.31 1.11 -0.88
CA PHE A 147 12.53 0.88 -0.14
C PHE A 147 13.77 1.06 -1.02
N ARG A 148 13.83 0.41 -2.19
CA ARG A 148 14.95 0.54 -3.14
C ARG A 148 15.15 1.98 -3.58
N SER A 149 14.05 2.69 -3.86
CA SER A 149 14.06 4.10 -4.23
C SER A 149 14.63 4.99 -3.11
N GLY A 150 14.22 4.76 -1.85
CA GLY A 150 14.75 5.48 -0.69
C GLY A 150 16.24 5.22 -0.43
N VAL A 151 16.69 3.97 -0.57
CA VAL A 151 18.11 3.61 -0.46
C VAL A 151 18.94 4.29 -1.57
N ALA A 152 18.45 4.26 -2.81
CA ALA A 152 19.11 4.94 -3.92
C ALA A 152 19.20 6.46 -3.69
N ALA A 153 18.16 7.06 -3.11
CA ALA A 153 18.14 8.48 -2.79
C ALA A 153 19.17 8.87 -1.74
N ALA A 154 19.28 8.08 -0.65
CA ALA A 154 20.33 8.26 0.33
C ALA A 154 21.73 8.16 -0.31
N GLY A 155 21.92 7.22 -1.24
CA GLY A 155 23.17 7.09 -1.98
C GLY A 155 23.52 8.33 -2.83
N CYS A 156 22.55 8.98 -3.46
CA CYS A 156 22.79 10.23 -4.19
C CYS A 156 23.24 11.34 -3.24
N ILE A 157 22.58 11.50 -2.09
CA ILE A 157 22.92 12.53 -1.10
C ILE A 157 24.33 12.30 -0.53
N LEU A 158 24.67 11.05 -0.16
CA LEU A 158 25.98 10.73 0.41
C LEU A 158 27.11 11.02 -0.58
N ARG A 159 26.95 10.67 -1.86
CA ARG A 159 27.91 11.01 -2.91
C ARG A 159 28.07 12.52 -3.10
N GLN A 160 26.97 13.27 -3.07
CA GLN A 160 26.98 14.73 -3.15
C GLN A 160 27.79 15.36 -2.00
N CYS A 161 27.68 14.80 -0.79
CA CYS A 161 28.42 15.24 0.39
C CYS A 161 29.87 14.71 0.46
N GLY A 162 30.32 13.91 -0.51
CA GLY A 162 31.65 13.31 -0.50
C GLY A 162 31.85 12.16 0.49
N ILE A 163 30.76 11.59 1.02
CA ILE A 163 30.79 10.42 1.92
C ILE A 163 30.74 9.15 1.07
N SER A 164 31.78 8.31 1.16
CA SER A 164 31.79 7.02 0.48
C SER A 164 30.89 6.02 1.22
N LEU A 165 30.08 5.27 0.46
CA LEU A 165 29.27 4.17 0.98
C LEU A 165 30.10 2.97 1.48
N ASP A 166 31.42 3.00 1.29
CA ASP A 166 32.36 1.98 1.77
C ASP A 166 32.73 2.13 3.26
N GLU A 167 32.34 3.23 3.92
CA GLU A 167 32.39 3.29 5.39
C GLU A 167 31.29 2.40 5.97
N GLN A 168 31.67 1.14 6.19
CA GLN A 168 30.87 0.07 6.78
C GLN A 168 30.00 0.60 7.93
N LEU A 169 28.68 0.53 7.75
CA LEU A 169 27.72 0.60 8.85
C LEU A 169 28.23 -0.35 9.96
N PRO A 170 28.38 0.10 11.22
CA PRO A 170 28.92 -0.72 12.27
C PRO A 170 28.12 -2.02 12.33
N THR A 171 28.79 -3.12 12.02
CA THR A 171 28.20 -4.45 12.11
C THR A 171 27.73 -4.62 13.53
N ARG A 172 26.46 -5.00 13.67
CA ARG A 172 25.79 -5.22 14.95
C ARG A 172 26.69 -6.09 15.81
N ASN A 173 27.21 -5.51 16.89
CA ASN A 173 28.06 -6.19 17.87
C ASN A 173 27.34 -7.47 18.33
N PRO A 174 27.87 -8.69 18.09
CA PRO A 174 27.29 -9.87 18.69
C PRO A 174 27.46 -9.73 20.19
N ALA A 175 26.33 -9.58 20.88
CA ALA A 175 26.28 -9.49 22.33
C ALA A 175 27.06 -10.65 22.95
N ARG A 176 27.88 -10.28 23.94
CA ARG A 176 28.56 -11.15 24.89
C ARG A 176 27.67 -12.33 25.30
N ASN A 177 28.07 -13.56 24.99
CA ASN A 177 27.69 -14.70 25.81
C ASN A 177 28.59 -14.66 27.04
N SER A 178 27.98 -14.31 28.17
CA SER A 178 28.53 -14.45 29.50
C SER A 178 28.63 -15.93 29.87
N ASP A 179 29.82 -16.35 30.29
CA ASP A 179 30.02 -17.51 31.15
C ASP A 179 29.15 -17.39 32.42
N SER A 180 28.34 -18.42 32.69
CA SER A 180 27.88 -18.89 34.01
C SER A 180 27.16 -20.22 33.84
#